data_AF-A0A1Q6LHQ3-F1
#
_entry.id   AF-A0A1Q6LHQ3-F1
#
_cell.length_a   1.000
_cell.length_b   1.000
_cell.length_c   1.000
_cell.angle_alpha   90.00
_cell.angle_beta   90.00
_cell.angle_gamma   90.00
#
_symmetry.space_group_name_H-M   'P 1'
#
loop_
_entity.id
_entity.type
_entity.pdbx_description
1 polymer ?
#
loop_
_entity_poly.entity_id
_entity_poly.type
_entity_poly.pdbx_seq_one_letter_code
_entity_poly.pdbx_strand_id
1 'polypeptide(L)'
;MENASKALIMAAEVLIGIMIISLGVYLFATYSKTSKEIYDKQYEQQIIQFNTKYTNYIDKENLNIYDIRTIASYAKHDNESLSELDRNSEEQRVSVRFYGNSTDLADETDEAWDNRVKTDLNRIQGNNTELPKYECKIKKYNEEGRITSIEIKSIN
;
A
#
# COMPACT_ATOMS: atom_id res chain seq x y z
N MET A 1 -53.38 -45.94 -20.10
CA MET A 1 -52.13 -45.34 -20.61
C MET A 1 -52.05 -43.83 -20.37
N GLU A 2 -53.19 -43.13 -20.31
CA GLU A 2 -53.25 -41.67 -20.08
C GLU A 2 -52.58 -41.20 -18.77
N ASN A 3 -52.68 -41.97 -17.68
CA ASN A 3 -52.07 -41.63 -16.39
C ASN A 3 -50.54 -41.68 -16.41
N ALA A 4 -49.95 -42.57 -17.21
CA ALA A 4 -48.49 -42.65 -17.36
C ALA A 4 -47.96 -41.47 -18.19
N SER A 5 -48.71 -41.04 -19.20
CA SER A 5 -48.37 -39.85 -20.00
C SER A 5 -48.47 -38.56 -19.17
N LYS A 6 -49.51 -38.43 -18.32
CA LYS A 6 -49.65 -37.30 -17.38
C LYS A 6 -48.52 -37.29 -16.34
N ALA A 7 -48.14 -38.45 -15.81
CA ALA A 7 -46.99 -38.56 -14.90
C ALA A 7 -45.66 -38.22 -15.58
N LEU A 8 -45.48 -38.61 -16.85
CA LEU A 8 -44.29 -38.30 -17.63
C LEU A 8 -44.14 -36.80 -17.87
N ILE A 9 -45.23 -36.09 -18.18
CA ILE A 9 -45.23 -34.64 -18.38
C ILE A 9 -44.92 -33.91 -17.05
N MET A 10 -45.55 -34.31 -15.95
CA MET A 10 -45.24 -33.75 -14.63
C MET A 10 -43.77 -33.99 -14.22
N ALA A 11 -43.22 -35.17 -14.52
CA ALA A 11 -41.81 -35.47 -14.25
C ALA A 11 -40.86 -34.62 -15.11
N ALA A 12 -41.20 -34.35 -16.37
CA ALA A 12 -40.41 -33.51 -17.25
C ALA A 12 -40.38 -32.05 -16.78
N GLU A 13 -41.51 -31.49 -16.32
CA GLU A 13 -41.58 -30.14 -15.78
C GLU A 13 -40.75 -29.97 -14.49
N VAL A 14 -40.86 -30.93 -13.57
CA VAL A 14 -40.04 -30.95 -12.34
C VAL A 14 -38.56 -31.07 -12.68
N LEU A 15 -38.19 -31.91 -13.65
CA LEU A 15 -36.81 -32.07 -14.09
C LEU A 15 -36.24 -30.76 -14.67
N ILE A 16 -37.00 -30.06 -15.49
CA ILE A 16 -36.62 -28.76 -16.04
C ILE A 16 -36.46 -27.73 -14.91
N GLY A 17 -37.39 -27.71 -13.93
CA GLY A 17 -37.29 -26.85 -12.76
C GLY A 17 -36.00 -27.08 -11.96
N ILE A 18 -35.65 -28.35 -11.71
CA ILE A 18 -34.40 -28.71 -11.01
C ILE A 18 -33.17 -28.28 -11.80
N MET A 19 -33.17 -28.44 -13.13
CA MET A 19 -32.05 -28.00 -13.98
C MET A 19 -31.83 -26.49 -13.91
N ILE A 20 -32.91 -25.70 -13.98
CA ILE A 20 -32.83 -24.23 -13.89
C ILE A 20 -32.33 -23.80 -12.51
N ILE A 21 -32.86 -24.39 -11.44
CA ILE A 21 -32.43 -24.10 -10.07
C ILE A 21 -30.96 -24.48 -9.87
N SER A 22 -30.53 -25.65 -10.36
CA SER A 22 -29.14 -26.12 -10.24
C SER A 22 -28.17 -25.19 -10.96
N LEU A 23 -28.53 -24.72 -12.16
CA LEU A 23 -27.74 -23.73 -12.89
C LEU A 23 -27.67 -22.39 -12.13
N GLY A 24 -28.79 -21.93 -11.56
CA GLY A 24 -28.84 -20.73 -10.73
C GLY A 24 -27.92 -20.82 -9.51
N VAL A 25 -27.97 -21.94 -8.77
CA VAL A 25 -27.09 -22.19 -7.62
C VAL A 25 -25.62 -22.26 -8.04
N TYR A 26 -25.31 -22.92 -9.16
CA TYR A 26 -23.95 -23.00 -9.69
C TYR A 26 -23.38 -21.63 -10.07
N LEU A 27 -24.15 -20.82 -10.81
CA LEU A 27 -23.75 -19.47 -11.19
C LEU A 27 -23.59 -18.56 -9.96
N PHE A 28 -24.52 -18.64 -9.01
CA PHE A 28 -24.43 -17.90 -7.75
C PHE A 28 -23.15 -18.26 -6.99
N ALA A 29 -22.88 -19.55 -6.76
CA ALA A 29 -21.68 -20.00 -6.07
C ALA A 29 -20.39 -19.57 -6.78
N THR A 30 -20.37 -19.67 -8.12
CA THR A 30 -19.22 -19.27 -8.94
C THR A 30 -18.97 -17.77 -8.83
N TYR A 31 -20.00 -16.94 -8.99
CA TYR A 31 -19.84 -15.48 -8.90
C TYR A 31 -19.54 -15.01 -7.47
N SER A 32 -20.11 -15.65 -6.44
CA SER A 32 -19.76 -15.35 -5.04
C SER A 32 -18.28 -15.63 -4.76
N LYS A 33 -17.74 -16.74 -5.26
CA LYS A 33 -16.31 -17.06 -5.12
C LYS A 33 -15.44 -16.06 -5.87
N THR A 34 -15.77 -15.79 -7.14
CA THR A 34 -15.03 -14.85 -7.99
C THR A 34 -15.02 -13.43 -7.41
N SER A 35 -16.13 -12.95 -6.85
CA SER A 35 -16.19 -11.62 -6.23
C SER A 35 -15.23 -11.49 -5.04
N LYS A 36 -15.14 -12.52 -4.20
CA LYS A 36 -14.18 -12.54 -3.09
C LYS A 36 -12.74 -12.54 -3.60
N GLU A 37 -12.42 -13.41 -4.55
CA GLU A 37 -11.07 -13.47 -5.14
C GLU A 37 -10.67 -12.17 -5.84
N ILE A 38 -11.60 -11.48 -6.50
CA ILE A 38 -11.35 -10.18 -7.12
C ILE A 38 -11.08 -9.12 -6.07
N TYR A 39 -11.89 -9.08 -5.01
CA TYR A 39 -11.69 -8.14 -3.91
C TYR A 39 -10.32 -8.32 -3.25
N ASP A 40 -9.97 -9.56 -2.91
CA ASP A 40 -8.69 -9.89 -2.29
C ASP A 40 -7.52 -9.47 -3.19
N LYS A 41 -7.59 -9.76 -4.50
CA LYS A 41 -6.58 -9.31 -5.47
C LYS A 41 -6.50 -7.79 -5.60
N GLN A 42 -7.62 -7.08 -5.60
CA GLN A 42 -7.62 -5.62 -5.66
C GLN A 42 -6.99 -5.01 -4.41
N TYR A 43 -7.25 -5.60 -3.25
CA TYR A 43 -6.68 -5.18 -1.99
C TYR A 43 -5.15 -5.42 -1.95
N GLU A 44 -4.69 -6.60 -2.36
CA GLU A 44 -3.26 -6.90 -2.54
C GLU A 44 -2.59 -5.91 -3.50
N GLN A 45 -3.24 -5.60 -4.63
CA GLN A 45 -2.73 -4.61 -5.59
C GLN A 45 -2.62 -3.22 -4.99
N GLN A 46 -3.57 -2.80 -4.15
CA GLN A 46 -3.49 -1.51 -3.45
C GLN A 46 -2.27 -1.46 -2.52
N ILE A 47 -2.00 -2.54 -1.76
CA ILE A 47 -0.81 -2.62 -0.90
C ILE A 47 0.47 -2.57 -1.74
N ILE A 48 0.53 -3.30 -2.86
CA ILE A 48 1.70 -3.29 -3.76
C ILE A 48 1.93 -1.90 -4.33
N GLN A 49 0.88 -1.24 -4.84
CA GLN A 49 0.97 0.12 -5.39
C GLN A 49 1.42 1.12 -4.31
N PHE A 50 0.88 0.97 -3.09
CA PHE A 50 1.29 1.77 -1.94
C PHE A 50 2.79 1.60 -1.67
N ASN A 51 3.25 0.36 -1.48
CA ASN A 51 4.63 0.05 -1.13
C ASN A 51 5.61 0.46 -2.24
N THR A 52 5.21 0.36 -3.51
CA THR A 52 6.04 0.70 -4.68
C THR A 52 6.53 2.15 -4.65
N LYS A 53 5.73 3.08 -4.10
CA LYS A 53 6.13 4.49 -3.91
C LYS A 53 7.42 4.64 -3.10
N TYR A 54 7.64 3.73 -2.15
CA TYR A 54 8.76 3.76 -1.21
C TYR A 54 9.87 2.80 -1.62
N THR A 55 9.53 1.58 -2.06
CA THR A 55 10.52 0.54 -2.41
C THR A 55 11.46 0.96 -3.54
N ASN A 56 11.04 1.89 -4.41
CA ASN A 56 11.90 2.48 -5.43
C ASN A 56 13.13 3.23 -4.88
N TYR A 57 13.13 3.58 -3.60
CA TYR A 57 14.25 4.26 -2.94
C TYR A 57 15.04 3.33 -2.01
N ILE A 58 14.55 2.12 -1.77
CA ILE A 58 15.21 1.14 -0.92
C ILE A 58 16.41 0.55 -1.65
N ASP A 59 17.46 0.22 -0.89
CA ASP A 59 18.74 -0.33 -1.37
C ASP A 59 19.51 0.56 -2.37
N LYS A 60 19.07 1.82 -2.54
CA LYS A 60 19.85 2.85 -3.23
C LYS A 60 20.80 3.49 -2.23
N GLU A 61 22.11 3.37 -2.49
CA GLU A 61 23.16 3.92 -1.63
C GLU A 61 23.57 5.36 -2.01
N ASN A 62 22.93 5.95 -3.02
CA ASN A 62 23.27 7.27 -3.56
C ASN A 62 22.10 8.27 -3.48
N LEU A 63 21.20 8.12 -2.49
CA LEU A 63 20.12 9.08 -2.32
C LEU A 63 20.66 10.40 -1.78
N ASN A 64 20.13 11.52 -2.26
CA ASN A 64 20.45 12.84 -1.73
C ASN A 64 19.27 13.41 -0.93
N ILE A 65 19.46 14.58 -0.33
CA ILE A 65 18.44 15.23 0.50
C ILE A 65 17.10 15.48 -0.22
N TYR A 66 17.10 15.67 -1.54
CA TYR A 66 15.88 15.85 -2.32
C TYR A 66 15.09 14.56 -2.43
N ASP A 67 15.75 13.42 -2.62
CA ASP A 67 15.10 12.11 -2.61
C ASP A 67 14.45 11.84 -1.24
N ILE A 68 15.16 12.21 -0.17
CA ILE A 68 14.66 12.09 1.20
C ILE A 68 13.44 13.00 1.43
N ARG A 69 13.44 14.23 0.90
CA ARG A 69 12.27 15.11 0.90
C ARG A 69 11.11 14.50 0.13
N THR A 70 11.36 13.87 -1.01
CA THR A 70 10.31 13.19 -1.80
C THR A 70 9.66 12.05 -1.02
N ILE A 71 10.46 11.18 -0.39
CA ILE A 71 9.96 10.07 0.44
C ILE A 71 9.08 10.57 1.58
N ALA A 72 9.55 11.59 2.31
CA ALA A 72 8.79 12.19 3.39
C ALA A 72 7.52 12.89 2.91
N SER A 73 7.55 13.50 1.72
CA SER A 73 6.37 14.13 1.11
C SER A 73 5.32 13.10 0.70
N TYR A 74 5.73 11.93 0.19
CA TYR A 74 4.81 10.81 -0.05
C TYR A 74 4.17 10.33 1.24
N ALA A 75 4.96 10.16 2.31
CA ALA A 75 4.44 9.78 3.62
C ALA A 75 3.46 10.82 4.17
N LYS A 76 3.78 12.11 4.06
CA LYS A 76 2.88 13.21 4.45
C LYS A 76 1.55 13.14 3.71
N HIS A 77 1.59 13.05 2.38
CA HIS A 77 0.38 12.98 1.56
C HIS A 77 -0.47 11.75 1.88
N ASP A 78 0.17 10.60 2.04
CA ASP A 78 -0.52 9.36 2.41
C ASP A 78 -1.16 9.48 3.80
N ASN A 79 -0.47 10.10 4.76
CA ASN A 79 -0.98 10.32 6.11
C ASN A 79 -2.12 11.36 6.16
N GLU A 80 -2.10 12.37 5.29
CA GLU A 80 -3.17 13.38 5.18
C GLU A 80 -4.46 12.79 4.59
N SER A 81 -4.37 11.69 3.85
CA SER A 81 -5.54 10.97 3.34
C SER A 81 -6.26 10.12 4.39
N LEU A 82 -5.65 9.92 5.56
CA LEU A 82 -6.18 9.13 6.66
C LEU A 82 -7.16 9.94 7.53
N SER A 83 -8.00 9.22 8.28
CA SER A 83 -8.78 9.85 9.35
C SER A 83 -7.84 10.38 10.45
N GLU A 84 -8.30 11.33 11.27
CA GLU A 84 -7.49 11.84 12.38
C GLU A 84 -7.10 10.75 13.38
N LEU A 85 -7.95 9.74 13.57
CA LEU A 85 -7.67 8.60 14.44
C LEU A 85 -6.55 7.73 13.84
N ASP A 86 -6.65 7.41 12.55
CA ASP A 86 -5.69 6.56 11.86
C ASP A 86 -4.33 7.25 11.66
N ARG A 87 -4.34 8.57 11.46
CA ARG A 87 -3.10 9.37 11.34
C ARG A 87 -2.26 9.33 12.61
N ASN A 88 -2.89 9.14 13.77
CA ASN A 88 -2.22 9.00 15.05
C ASN A 88 -1.87 7.54 15.40
N SER A 89 -2.27 6.57 14.57
CA SER A 89 -1.98 5.15 14.76
C SER A 89 -0.67 4.76 14.07
N GLU A 90 0.25 4.14 14.81
CA GLU A 90 1.49 3.56 14.26
C GLU A 90 1.24 2.41 13.28
N GLU A 91 0.03 1.85 13.24
CA GLU A 91 -0.35 0.76 12.32
C GLU A 91 -0.78 1.28 10.94
N GLN A 92 -1.20 2.54 10.85
CA GLN A 92 -1.79 3.11 9.64
C GLN A 92 -0.96 4.24 9.05
N ARG A 93 -0.26 5.02 9.87
CA ARG A 93 0.59 6.10 9.36
C ARG A 93 1.93 5.58 8.85
N VAL A 94 2.51 6.30 7.90
CA VAL A 94 3.92 6.14 7.51
C VAL A 94 4.76 7.14 8.27
N SER A 95 5.72 6.63 9.04
CA SER A 95 6.76 7.43 9.68
C SER A 95 8.06 7.38 8.90
N VAL A 96 8.73 8.53 8.74
CA VAL A 96 10.01 8.63 8.05
C VAL A 96 11.00 9.34 8.97
N ARG A 97 12.08 8.67 9.39
CA ARG A 97 13.02 9.22 10.39
C ARG A 97 14.46 9.01 10.02
N PHE A 98 15.34 9.93 10.42
CA PHE A 98 16.77 9.67 10.42
C PHE A 98 17.15 8.68 11.53
N TYR A 99 18.16 7.84 11.28
CA TYR A 99 18.71 6.91 12.27
C TYR A 99 19.07 7.66 13.56
N GLY A 100 18.52 7.19 14.69
CA GLY A 100 18.76 7.77 16.01
C GLY A 100 18.04 9.10 16.28
N ASN A 101 17.13 9.55 15.42
CA ASN A 101 16.33 10.75 15.60
C ASN A 101 14.85 10.42 15.88
N SER A 102 14.19 11.20 16.73
CA SER A 102 12.77 11.06 17.05
C SER A 102 11.84 11.89 16.14
N THR A 103 12.37 12.86 15.41
CA THR A 103 11.57 13.72 14.52
C THR A 103 11.08 12.91 13.32
N ASP A 104 9.76 12.96 13.09
CA ASP A 104 9.14 12.42 11.89
C ASP A 104 9.19 13.43 10.76
N LEU A 105 9.93 13.09 9.71
CA LEU A 105 10.14 13.91 8.53
C LEU A 105 8.85 14.11 7.73
N ALA A 106 7.87 13.20 7.88
CA ALA A 106 6.55 13.33 7.26
C ALA A 106 5.73 14.48 7.87
N ASP A 107 6.02 14.87 9.12
CA ASP A 107 5.32 15.94 9.83
C ASP A 107 6.06 17.29 9.75
N GLU A 108 7.19 17.34 9.04
CA GLU A 108 7.99 18.57 8.93
C GLU A 108 7.32 19.64 8.06
N THR A 109 7.56 20.90 8.46
CA THR A 109 7.14 22.07 7.69
C THR A 109 8.08 22.30 6.51
N ASP A 110 7.61 23.02 5.49
CA ASP A 110 8.46 23.39 4.35
C ASP A 110 9.68 24.22 4.77
N GLU A 111 9.53 25.07 5.79
CA GLU A 111 10.65 25.84 6.35
C GLU A 111 11.73 24.94 6.98
N ALA A 112 11.32 23.88 7.69
CA ALA A 112 12.26 22.90 8.26
C ALA A 112 13.00 22.15 7.15
N TRP A 113 12.29 21.76 6.09
CA TRP A 113 12.90 21.14 4.91
C TRP A 113 13.90 22.05 4.21
N ASP A 114 13.56 23.32 4.01
CA ASP A 114 14.46 24.28 3.38
C ASP A 114 15.74 24.48 4.20
N ASN A 115 15.64 24.47 5.54
CA ASN A 115 16.80 24.52 6.42
C ASN A 115 17.67 23.25 6.33
N ARG A 116 17.07 22.06 6.20
CA ARG A 116 17.81 20.81 5.98
C ARG A 116 18.54 20.79 4.65
N VAL A 117 17.86 21.20 3.57
CA VAL A 117 18.45 21.31 2.24
C VAL A 117 19.63 22.29 2.26
N LYS A 118 19.47 23.47 2.87
CA LYS A 118 20.58 24.42 3.05
C LYS A 118 21.75 23.82 3.83
N THR A 119 21.47 23.06 4.89
CA THR A 119 22.50 22.40 5.70
C THR A 119 23.30 21.41 4.86
N ASP A 120 22.65 20.62 4.01
CA ASP A 120 23.32 19.67 3.13
C ASP A 120 24.09 20.35 2.00
N LEU A 121 23.55 21.43 1.44
CA LEU A 121 24.27 22.25 0.44
C LEU A 121 25.53 22.89 1.03
N ASN A 122 25.49 23.33 2.28
CA ASN A 122 26.66 23.91 2.96
C ASN A 122 27.78 22.87 3.22
N ARG A 123 27.50 21.57 3.16
CA ARG A 123 28.52 20.51 3.27
C ARG A 123 29.37 20.35 2.00
N ILE A 124 28.94 20.95 0.88
CA ILE A 124 29.66 21.01 -0.41
C ILE A 124 30.58 22.25 -0.45
N GLN A 125 31.04 22.74 0.71
CA GLN A 125 31.97 23.86 0.76
C GLN A 125 33.42 23.37 0.86
N GLY A 126 34.33 24.02 0.15
CA GLY A 126 35.75 23.65 0.11
C GLY A 126 36.06 22.59 -0.95
N ASN A 127 36.74 21.51 -0.56
CA ASN A 127 37.16 20.44 -1.48
C ASN A 127 36.08 19.37 -1.76
N ASN A 128 34.95 19.42 -1.06
CA ASN A 128 33.84 18.49 -1.27
C ASN A 128 32.96 18.99 -2.41
N THR A 129 32.76 18.16 -3.44
CA THR A 129 31.93 18.48 -4.62
C THR A 129 30.63 17.68 -4.70
N GLU A 130 30.40 16.75 -3.77
CA GLU A 130 29.25 15.86 -3.77
C GLU A 130 28.30 16.14 -2.59
N LEU A 131 26.98 16.00 -2.84
CA LEU A 131 25.96 16.02 -1.79
C LEU A 131 26.16 14.83 -0.84
N PRO A 132 25.82 14.99 0.46
CA PRO A 132 25.73 13.86 1.39
C PRO A 132 24.82 12.76 0.83
N LYS A 133 25.27 11.52 0.98
CA LYS A 133 24.55 10.34 0.52
C LYS A 133 23.81 9.69 1.67
N TYR A 134 22.65 9.14 1.33
CA TYR A 134 21.75 8.50 2.26
C TYR A 134 21.33 7.12 1.73
N GLU A 135 21.09 6.23 2.66
CA GLU A 135 20.46 4.93 2.46
C GLU A 135 19.08 4.96 3.10
N CYS A 136 18.09 4.40 2.41
CA CYS A 136 16.74 4.25 2.91
C CYS A 136 16.45 2.77 3.22
N LYS A 137 15.92 2.49 4.41
CA LYS A 137 15.57 1.14 4.86
C LYS A 137 14.17 1.11 5.46
N ILE A 138 13.41 0.08 5.12
CA ILE A 138 12.11 -0.18 5.76
C ILE A 138 12.37 -0.80 7.13
N LYS A 139 11.70 -0.27 8.16
CA LYS A 139 11.79 -0.74 9.54
C LYS A 139 10.62 -1.60 9.97
N LYS A 140 9.41 -1.23 9.54
CA LYS A 140 8.19 -1.92 9.93
C LYS A 140 7.18 -1.93 8.79
N TYR A 141 6.40 -3.01 8.82
CA TYR A 141 5.15 -3.16 8.10
C TYR A 141 4.04 -3.35 9.13
N ASN A 142 2.80 -3.03 8.77
CA ASN A 142 1.62 -3.45 9.53
C ASN A 142 1.30 -4.94 9.27
N GLU A 143 0.27 -5.46 9.91
CA GLU A 143 -0.17 -6.86 9.76
C GLU A 143 -0.58 -7.21 8.32
N GLU A 144 -0.99 -6.20 7.55
CA GLU A 144 -1.44 -6.32 6.16
C GLU A 144 -0.28 -6.24 5.15
N GLY A 145 0.96 -5.99 5.61
CA GLY A 145 2.14 -5.87 4.75
C GLY A 145 2.34 -4.49 4.12
N ARG A 146 1.62 -3.47 4.59
CA ARG A 146 1.82 -2.07 4.21
C ARG A 146 2.96 -1.45 5.04
N ILE A 147 3.82 -0.66 4.40
CA ILE A 147 4.94 0.02 5.09
C ILE A 147 4.39 1.06 6.09
N THR A 148 4.91 1.05 7.32
CA THR A 148 4.55 2.02 8.37
C THR A 148 5.74 2.79 8.93
N SER A 149 6.96 2.29 8.72
CA SER A 149 8.17 2.97 9.20
C SER A 149 9.34 2.81 8.27
N ILE A 150 9.97 3.94 7.97
CA ILE A 150 11.13 4.09 7.11
C ILE A 150 12.22 4.80 7.90
N GLU A 151 13.43 4.24 7.87
CA GLU A 151 14.62 4.83 8.46
C GLU A 151 15.61 5.25 7.38
N ILE A 152 16.18 6.43 7.56
CA ILE A 152 17.18 7.02 6.68
C ILE A 152 18.51 7.07 7.41
N LYS A 153 19.54 6.51 6.81
CA LYS A 153 20.90 6.51 7.36
C LYS A 153 21.82 7.29 6.44
N SER A 154 22.64 8.18 6.99
CA SER A 154 23.69 8.84 6.21
C SER A 154 24.84 7.86 5.96
N ILE A 155 25.28 7.79 4.70
CA ILE A 155 26.44 7.03 4.25
C ILE A 155 27.50 8.09 3.88
N ASN A 156 28.31 8.49 4.85
CA ASN A 156 29.52 9.27 4.57
C ASN A 156 30.70 8.33 4.46
#